data_AF-A0AAW2PZK4-F1
#
_entry.id   AF-A0AAW2PZK4-F1
#
_cell.length_a   1.000
_cell.length_b   1.000
_cell.length_c   1.000
_cell.angle_alpha   90.00
_cell.angle_beta   90.00
_cell.angle_gamma   90.00
#
_symmetry.space_group_name_H-M   'P 1'
#
loop_
_entity.id
_entity.type
_entity.pdbx_description
1 polymer ?
#
loop_
_entity_poly.entity_id
_entity_poly.type
_entity_poly.pdbx_seq_one_letter_code
_entity_poly.pdbx_strand_id
1 'polypeptide(L)'
;MSETTCEHLPNSQKRCYMGHRRFLPSDHKWRDEMKAFDGKKDHRGAPVLQSGEEIMEQLSSIEQVQFGKESNSIKSNKKGKKRKRTRKSNKLKNKYNWKKRSIFFELPYWKSLMMRHNLDVMHIEKNVCDNILGTLMNISGKTKDNKRARRDLMEKV
;
A
#
# COMPACT_ATOMS: atom_id res chain seq x y z
N MET A 1 8.57 5.59 8.44
CA MET A 1 8.66 4.84 7.15
C MET A 1 9.93 3.98 7.01
N SER A 2 10.99 4.19 7.79
CA SER A 2 12.24 3.41 7.72
C SER A 2 12.10 1.94 8.12
N GLU A 3 11.06 1.59 8.89
CA GLU A 3 10.90 0.23 9.40
C GLU A 3 10.17 -0.74 8.47
N THR A 4 9.51 -0.25 7.42
CA THR A 4 8.77 -1.11 6.50
C THR A 4 9.69 -1.64 5.41
N THR A 5 10.15 -2.88 5.57
CA THR A 5 10.94 -3.58 4.55
C THR A 5 10.05 -4.09 3.42
N CYS A 6 10.44 -3.85 2.17
CA CYS A 6 9.79 -4.40 0.99
C CYS A 6 10.80 -5.07 0.07
N GLU A 7 10.38 -6.12 -0.61
CA GLU A 7 11.17 -6.83 -1.60
C GLU A 7 10.56 -6.63 -2.99
N HIS A 8 11.40 -6.54 -4.01
CA HIS A 8 10.94 -6.48 -5.39
C HIS A 8 11.00 -7.86 -6.02
N LEU A 9 9.88 -8.30 -6.60
CA LEU A 9 9.80 -9.50 -7.41
C LEU A 9 10.08 -9.15 -8.88
N PRO A 10 11.21 -9.59 -9.47
CA PRO A 10 11.64 -9.13 -10.78
C PRO A 10 10.75 -9.63 -11.92
N ASN A 11 10.25 -10.87 -11.86
CA ASN A 11 9.47 -11.45 -12.96
C ASN A 11 8.04 -10.89 -12.98
N SER A 12 7.39 -10.78 -11.82
CA SER A 12 6.06 -10.19 -11.70
C SER A 12 6.07 -8.65 -11.62
N GLN A 13 7.24 -8.04 -11.45
CA GLN A 13 7.44 -6.59 -11.27
C GLN A 13 6.64 -6.00 -10.09
N LYS A 14 6.48 -6.78 -9.02
CA LYS A 14 5.71 -6.39 -7.84
C LYS A 14 6.62 -5.99 -6.69
N ARG A 15 6.08 -5.19 -5.77
CA ARG A 15 6.68 -4.97 -4.45
C ARG A 15 5.88 -5.76 -3.42
N CYS A 16 6.57 -6.60 -2.68
CA CYS A 16 6.00 -7.47 -1.66
C CYS A 16 6.47 -7.03 -0.27
N TYR A 17 5.58 -7.13 0.70
CA TYR A 17 5.84 -6.77 2.09
C TYR A 17 5.71 -8.04 2.93
N MET A 18 6.84 -8.64 3.30
CA MET A 18 6.89 -9.96 3.96
C MET A 18 6.94 -9.87 5.50
N GLY A 19 6.99 -8.66 6.07
CA GLY A 19 7.10 -8.43 7.52
C GLY A 19 5.78 -8.48 8.30
N HIS A 20 4.78 -9.23 7.85
CA HIS A 20 3.46 -9.27 8.49
C HIS A 20 3.46 -9.99 9.84
N ARG A 21 4.43 -10.88 10.09
CA ARG A 21 4.56 -11.61 11.36
C ARG A 21 4.91 -10.72 12.56
N ARG A 22 5.41 -9.50 12.30
CA ARG A 22 5.69 -8.48 13.32
C ARG A 22 4.46 -8.06 14.12
N PHE A 23 3.26 -8.25 13.58
CA PHE A 23 2.00 -7.89 14.23
C PHE A 23 1.43 -9.01 15.13
N LEU A 24 2.02 -10.21 15.12
CA LEU A 24 1.60 -11.31 16.00
C LEU A 24 2.12 -11.08 17.45
N PRO A 25 1.57 -11.75 18.47
CA PRO A 25 2.19 -11.78 19.80
C PRO A 25 3.65 -12.24 19.75
N SER A 26 4.49 -11.78 20.68
CA SER A 26 5.94 -12.06 20.67
C SER A 26 6.28 -13.55 20.85
N ASP A 27 5.40 -14.28 21.53
CA ASP A 27 5.45 -15.72 21.82
C ASP A 27 4.75 -16.58 20.74
N HIS A 28 4.25 -15.96 19.67
CA HIS A 28 3.50 -16.67 18.65
C HIS A 28 4.40 -17.59 17.79
N LYS A 29 4.09 -18.89 17.73
CA LYS A 29 4.88 -19.93 17.01
C LYS A 29 5.27 -19.57 15.58
N TRP A 30 4.37 -18.97 14.81
CA TRP A 30 4.66 -18.53 13.43
C TRP A 30 5.83 -17.54 13.30
N ARG A 31 6.24 -16.84 14.36
CA ARG A 31 7.44 -16.00 14.36
C ARG A 31 8.73 -16.82 14.21
N ASP A 32 8.72 -18.08 14.64
CA ASP A 32 9.84 -19.02 14.54
C ASP A 32 9.80 -19.90 13.28
N GLU A 33 8.65 -19.98 12.61
CA GLU A 33 8.47 -20.82 11.43
C GLU A 33 9.19 -20.22 10.22
N MET A 34 10.25 -20.89 9.78
CA MET A 34 11.03 -20.49 8.61
C MET A 34 10.48 -21.12 7.33
N LYS A 35 10.22 -22.44 7.37
CA LYS A 35 9.85 -23.24 6.18
C LYS A 35 8.50 -22.84 5.57
N ALA A 36 7.53 -22.45 6.39
CA ALA A 36 6.21 -22.05 5.93
C ALA A 36 6.17 -20.60 5.39
N PHE A 37 7.23 -19.81 5.61
CA PHE A 37 7.27 -18.38 5.31
C PHE A 37 8.48 -18.01 4.46
N ASP A 38 9.22 -16.96 4.84
CA ASP A 38 10.32 -16.36 4.08
C ASP A 38 11.71 -16.90 4.47
N GLY A 39 11.76 -18.09 5.07
CA GLY A 39 13.02 -18.74 5.45
C GLY A 39 13.74 -18.07 6.62
N LYS A 40 13.13 -17.09 7.29
CA LYS A 40 13.71 -16.34 8.41
C LYS A 40 12.82 -16.44 9.64
N LYS A 41 13.39 -16.18 10.82
CA LYS A 41 12.61 -15.90 12.04
C LYS A 41 12.33 -14.41 12.13
N ASP A 42 11.16 -14.02 12.64
CA ASP A 42 10.79 -12.60 12.78
C ASP A 42 10.34 -12.25 14.22
N HIS A 43 11.32 -11.93 15.06
CA HIS A 43 11.11 -11.49 16.45
C HIS A 43 11.07 -9.95 16.59
N ARG A 44 11.02 -9.22 15.47
CA ARG A 44 10.92 -7.75 15.53
C ARG A 44 9.55 -7.34 16.07
N GLY A 45 9.52 -6.26 16.85
CA GLY A 45 8.28 -5.65 17.30
C GLY A 45 7.44 -5.11 16.14
N ALA A 46 6.14 -4.98 16.37
CA ALA A 46 5.25 -4.28 15.44
C ALA A 46 5.79 -2.85 15.21
N PRO A 47 5.75 -2.32 13.97
CA PRO A 47 6.13 -0.94 13.72
C PRO A 47 5.33 0.00 14.62
N VAL A 48 6.00 1.01 15.18
CA VAL A 48 5.34 2.02 16.00
C VAL A 48 4.30 2.75 15.16
N LEU A 49 3.06 2.81 15.67
CA LEU A 49 2.00 3.59 15.05
C LEU A 49 2.30 5.07 15.22
N GLN A 50 2.28 5.81 14.13
CA GLN A 50 2.46 7.26 14.19
C GLN A 50 1.23 7.91 14.81
N SER A 51 1.49 8.89 15.68
CA SER A 51 0.42 9.67 16.29
C SER A 51 -0.25 10.56 15.24
N GLY A 52 -1.48 11.01 15.53
CA GLY A 52 -2.20 11.90 14.61
C GLY A 52 -1.50 13.24 14.49
N GLU A 53 -0.90 13.69 15.58
CA GLU A 53 -0.12 14.92 15.67
C GLU A 53 1.16 14.83 14.83
N GLU A 54 1.90 13.72 14.92
CA GLU A 54 3.08 13.47 14.07
C GLU A 54 2.72 13.48 12.58
N ILE A 55 1.58 12.90 12.21
CA ILE A 55 1.13 12.90 10.82
C ILE A 55 0.76 14.32 10.38
N MET A 56 0.08 15.09 11.23
CA MET A 56 -0.27 16.49 10.95
C MET A 56 0.98 17.36 10.78
N GLU A 57 2.00 17.16 11.61
CA GLU A 57 3.30 17.84 11.48
C GLU A 57 3.96 17.50 10.13
N GLN A 58 3.98 16.23 9.74
CA GLN A 58 4.51 15.82 8.43
C GLN A 58 3.71 16.39 7.25
N LEU A 59 2.41 16.63 7.41
CA LEU A 59 1.55 17.19 6.38
C LEU A 59 1.64 18.72 6.31
N SER A 60 2.09 19.40 7.38
CA SER A 60 2.23 20.85 7.44
C SER A 60 3.20 21.39 6.37
N SER A 61 4.22 20.61 6.04
CA SER A 61 5.23 20.96 5.04
C SER A 61 4.79 20.71 3.59
N ILE A 62 3.52 20.36 3.35
CA ILE A 62 3.02 19.99 2.02
C ILE A 62 2.13 21.10 1.50
N GLU A 63 2.53 21.66 0.35
CA GLU A 63 1.66 22.53 -0.42
C GLU A 63 0.41 21.75 -0.90
N GLN A 64 -0.77 22.26 -0.52
CA GLN A 64 -2.04 21.64 -0.89
C GLN A 64 -2.25 21.75 -2.40
N VAL A 65 -2.37 20.61 -3.05
CA VAL A 65 -2.68 20.54 -4.48
C VAL A 65 -4.13 20.97 -4.69
N GLN A 66 -4.37 21.87 -5.64
CA GLN A 66 -5.71 22.27 -6.05
C GLN A 66 -6.50 21.04 -6.55
N PHE A 67 -7.64 20.79 -5.92
CA PHE A 67 -8.53 19.69 -6.27
C PHE A 67 -9.48 20.12 -7.39
N GLY A 68 -9.72 19.24 -8.36
CA GLY A 68 -10.62 19.50 -9.49
C GLY A 68 -9.91 19.58 -10.84
N LYS A 69 -10.69 19.85 -11.89
CA LYS A 69 -10.19 20.36 -13.17
C LYS A 69 -10.28 21.88 -13.08
N GLU A 70 -9.25 22.59 -13.51
CA GLU A 70 -9.35 24.04 -13.72
C GLU A 70 -10.54 24.31 -14.66
N SER A 71 -11.46 25.18 -14.24
CA SER A 71 -12.68 25.53 -14.97
C SER A 71 -12.42 26.24 -16.31
N ASN A 72 -11.17 26.55 -16.64
CA ASN A 72 -10.78 27.23 -17.88
C ASN A 72 -10.52 26.26 -19.05
N SER A 73 -11.43 25.32 -19.28
CA SER A 73 -11.51 24.62 -20.58
C SER A 73 -12.95 24.27 -20.96
N ILE A 74 -13.79 25.30 -21.06
CA ILE A 74 -14.87 25.29 -22.05
C ILE A 74 -14.19 25.07 -23.42
N LYS A 75 -14.60 23.99 -24.10
CA LYS A 75 -14.14 23.50 -25.43
C LYS A 75 -12.91 22.58 -25.43
N SER A 76 -13.15 21.29 -25.23
CA SER A 76 -13.03 20.33 -26.34
C SER A 76 -13.51 18.94 -25.93
N ASN A 77 -14.39 18.37 -26.75
CA ASN A 77 -14.77 16.96 -26.76
C ASN A 77 -13.52 16.08 -26.84
N LYS A 78 -12.94 15.68 -25.70
CA LYS A 78 -11.98 14.58 -25.63
C LYS A 78 -12.35 13.66 -24.47
N LYS A 79 -13.16 12.65 -24.80
CA LYS A 79 -13.36 11.45 -24.00
C LYS A 79 -12.00 10.96 -23.48
N GLY A 80 -11.89 10.76 -22.17
CA GLY A 80 -10.99 9.77 -21.57
C GLY A 80 -9.48 10.01 -21.66
N LYS A 81 -8.96 11.24 -21.67
CA LYS A 81 -7.51 11.43 -21.42
C LYS A 81 -7.18 11.12 -19.95
N LYS A 82 -6.72 9.89 -19.68
CA LYS A 82 -6.03 9.51 -18.43
C LYS A 82 -5.02 10.63 -18.12
N ARG A 83 -5.06 11.17 -16.90
CA ARG A 83 -4.12 12.22 -16.44
C ARG A 83 -2.71 11.78 -16.82
N LYS A 84 -2.09 12.49 -17.77
CA LYS A 84 -0.68 12.29 -18.12
C LYS A 84 0.07 12.60 -16.83
N ARG A 85 0.71 11.60 -16.21
CA ARG A 85 1.59 11.82 -15.06
C ARG A 85 2.72 12.71 -15.57
N THR A 86 2.56 14.02 -15.43
CA THR A 86 3.67 14.96 -15.61
C THR A 86 4.70 14.57 -14.56
N ARG A 87 5.84 14.04 -15.01
CA ARG A 87 7.02 13.73 -14.18
C ARG A 87 7.60 14.97 -13.48
N LYS A 88 6.95 16.14 -13.58
CA LYS A 88 7.47 17.46 -13.22
C LYS A 88 6.85 18.09 -11.97
N SER A 89 5.83 17.52 -11.33
CA SER A 89 5.34 18.06 -10.06
C SER A 89 5.93 17.29 -8.86
N ASN A 90 6.61 18.06 -8.03
CA ASN A 90 7.25 17.74 -6.75
C ASN A 90 8.66 17.15 -6.86
N LYS A 91 9.58 18.01 -7.32
CA LYS A 91 11.01 17.98 -6.99
C LYS A 91 11.26 18.35 -5.51
N LEU A 92 10.26 18.28 -4.64
CA LEU A 92 10.48 18.22 -3.20
C LEU A 92 10.45 16.74 -2.85
N LYS A 93 11.63 16.17 -2.59
CA LYS A 93 11.76 14.84 -1.98
C LYS A 93 11.09 14.92 -0.61
N ASN A 94 9.77 14.80 -0.55
CA ASN A 94 9.07 14.74 0.72
C ASN A 94 9.60 13.49 1.42
N LYS A 95 10.27 13.70 2.56
CA LYS A 95 10.85 12.64 3.41
C LYS A 95 9.83 11.53 3.70
N TYR A 96 8.53 11.85 3.65
CA TYR A 96 7.43 11.00 4.07
C TYR A 96 6.52 10.55 2.90
N ASN A 97 6.91 10.74 1.63
CA ASN A 97 6.18 10.30 0.43
C ASN A 97 4.74 10.82 0.26
N TRP A 98 4.30 11.76 1.09
CA TRP A 98 2.98 12.36 0.98
C TRP A 98 2.85 13.20 -0.30
N LYS A 99 1.69 13.09 -0.97
CA LYS A 99 1.42 13.81 -2.22
C LYS A 99 0.29 14.81 -2.12
N LYS A 100 -0.60 14.64 -1.14
CA LYS A 100 -1.84 15.40 -0.99
C LYS A 100 -2.26 15.41 0.47
N ARG A 101 -2.91 16.49 0.87
CA ARG A 101 -3.64 16.62 2.12
C ARG A 101 -5.13 16.39 1.82
N SER A 102 -5.73 15.37 2.43
CA SER A 102 -7.17 15.12 2.41
C SER A 102 -7.91 16.17 3.26
N ILE A 103 -9.14 16.51 2.89
CA ILE A 103 -10.03 17.37 3.68
C ILE A 103 -10.29 16.80 5.09
N PHE A 104 -10.18 15.48 5.25
CA PHE A 104 -10.35 14.85 6.56
C PHE A 104 -9.30 15.30 7.58
N PHE A 105 -8.12 15.74 7.15
CA PHE A 105 -7.07 16.25 8.06
C PHE A 105 -7.39 17.66 8.59
N GLU A 106 -8.41 18.35 8.09
CA GLU A 106 -8.85 19.65 8.60
C GLU A 106 -9.83 19.51 9.78
N LEU A 107 -10.38 18.32 10.00
CA LEU A 107 -11.35 18.07 11.05
C LEU A 107 -10.65 18.15 12.43
N PRO A 108 -11.17 18.93 13.39
CA PRO A 108 -10.52 19.14 14.70
C PRO A 108 -10.23 17.86 15.48
N TYR A 109 -11.08 16.84 15.31
CA TYR A 109 -10.96 15.54 15.98
C TYR A 109 -10.09 14.53 15.21
N TRP A 110 -9.63 14.83 14.00
CA TRP A 110 -8.90 13.85 13.19
C TRP A 110 -7.62 13.35 13.89
N LYS A 111 -6.91 14.26 14.57
CA LYS A 111 -5.69 13.96 15.32
C LYS A 111 -5.93 12.98 16.48
N SER A 112 -7.13 12.98 17.08
CA SER A 112 -7.49 12.12 18.22
C SER A 112 -8.11 10.78 17.80
N LEU A 113 -8.37 10.56 16.51
CA LEU A 113 -8.88 9.27 16.02
C LEU A 113 -7.84 8.16 16.21
N MET A 114 -8.24 7.07 16.86
CA MET A 114 -7.42 5.84 16.94
C MET A 114 -7.31 5.14 15.57
N MET A 115 -8.41 5.12 14.80
CA MET A 115 -8.49 4.49 13.49
C MET A 115 -8.55 5.56 12.39
N ARG A 116 -7.37 6.05 11.97
CA ARG A 116 -7.24 7.12 10.96
C ARG A 116 -7.42 6.65 9.51
N HIS A 117 -7.22 5.36 9.27
CA HIS A 117 -7.28 4.75 7.94
C HIS A 117 -8.33 3.64 7.97
N ASN A 118 -9.55 3.96 7.54
CA ASN A 118 -10.56 2.93 7.37
C ASN A 118 -10.30 2.21 6.03
N LEU A 119 -9.97 0.93 6.12
CA LEU A 119 -9.87 0.07 4.96
C LEU A 119 -11.27 -0.44 4.65
N ASP A 120 -11.67 -0.38 3.38
CA ASP A 120 -12.95 -0.94 2.95
C ASP A 120 -12.88 -2.47 2.99
N VAL A 121 -13.31 -3.04 4.13
CA VAL A 121 -13.25 -4.48 4.41
C VAL A 121 -13.98 -5.28 3.33
N MET A 122 -15.16 -4.83 2.91
CA MET A 122 -15.95 -5.51 1.88
C MET A 122 -15.17 -5.66 0.58
N HIS A 123 -14.51 -4.59 0.13
CA HIS A 123 -13.71 -4.66 -1.11
C HIS A 123 -12.43 -5.49 -0.92
N ILE A 124 -11.80 -5.46 0.25
CA ILE A 124 -10.62 -6.28 0.54
C ILE A 124 -10.98 -7.76 0.55
N GLU A 125 -12.01 -8.14 1.31
CA GLU A 125 -12.48 -9.51 1.41
C GLU A 125 -12.92 -10.06 0.06
N LYS A 126 -13.73 -9.31 -0.69
CA LYS A 126 -14.12 -9.70 -2.04
C LYS A 126 -12.90 -9.95 -2.92
N ASN A 127 -11.93 -9.04 -2.91
CA ASN A 127 -10.70 -9.19 -3.70
C ASN A 127 -9.90 -10.44 -3.27
N VAL A 128 -9.79 -10.73 -1.98
CA VAL A 128 -9.07 -11.92 -1.48
C VAL A 128 -9.80 -13.20 -1.87
N CYS A 129 -11.11 -13.28 -1.62
CA CYS A 129 -11.94 -14.44 -1.94
C CYS A 129 -11.96 -14.73 -3.45
N ASP A 130 -12.16 -13.72 -4.30
CA ASP A 130 -12.15 -13.88 -5.75
C ASP A 130 -10.80 -14.42 -6.25
N ASN A 131 -9.68 -13.99 -5.65
CA ASN A 131 -8.35 -14.46 -6.01
C ASN A 131 -8.11 -15.91 -5.57
N ILE A 132 -8.54 -16.28 -4.36
CA ILE A 132 -8.44 -17.66 -3.86
C ILE A 132 -9.28 -18.58 -4.73
N LEU A 133 -10.56 -18.25 -4.93
CA LEU A 133 -11.49 -19.02 -5.75
C LEU A 133 -11.00 -19.16 -7.19
N GLY A 134 -10.55 -18.06 -7.80
CA GLY A 134 -10.01 -18.07 -9.16
C GLY A 134 -8.77 -18.95 -9.32
N THR A 135 -7.96 -19.07 -8.27
CA THR A 135 -6.76 -19.93 -8.27
C THR A 135 -7.14 -21.40 -8.04
N LEU A 136 -7.97 -21.70 -7.05
CA LEU A 136 -8.41 -23.07 -6.73
C LEU A 136 -9.20 -23.71 -7.87
N MET A 137 -10.11 -22.95 -8.48
CA MET A 137 -10.96 -23.43 -9.58
C MET A 137 -10.27 -23.34 -10.96
N ASN A 138 -9.00 -22.92 -11.01
CA ASN A 138 -8.22 -22.72 -12.24
C ASN A 138 -8.97 -21.90 -13.32
N ILE A 139 -9.65 -20.82 -12.90
CA ILE A 139 -10.45 -20.00 -13.81
C ILE A 139 -9.50 -19.18 -14.69
N SER A 140 -9.60 -19.39 -16.01
CA SER A 140 -8.78 -18.68 -17.00
C SER A 140 -8.87 -17.16 -16.82
N GLY A 141 -7.72 -16.50 -16.74
CA GLY A 141 -7.59 -15.06 -16.55
C GLY A 141 -7.81 -14.54 -15.12
N LYS A 142 -8.31 -15.36 -14.18
CA LYS A 142 -8.50 -14.96 -12.76
C LYS A 142 -7.48 -15.58 -11.81
N THR A 143 -6.87 -16.70 -12.18
CA THR A 143 -5.84 -17.36 -11.36
C THR A 143 -4.64 -16.44 -11.05
N LYS A 144 -4.15 -16.50 -9.80
CA LYS A 144 -2.91 -15.81 -9.40
C LYS A 144 -1.67 -16.68 -9.58
N ASP A 145 -1.85 -17.97 -9.88
CA ASP A 145 -0.77 -18.86 -10.27
C ASP A 145 -0.45 -18.66 -11.76
N ASN A 146 0.56 -17.84 -12.02
CA ASN A 146 1.02 -17.55 -13.38
C ASN A 146 2.50 -17.89 -13.54
N LYS A 147 2.95 -18.06 -14.79
CA LYS A 147 4.34 -18.42 -15.10
C LYS A 147 5.37 -17.48 -14.45
N ARG A 148 5.05 -16.18 -14.32
CA ARG A 148 5.94 -15.19 -13.68
C ARG A 148 6.04 -15.41 -12.17
N ALA A 149 4.92 -15.66 -11.51
CA ALA A 149 4.86 -15.96 -10.07
C ALA A 149 5.62 -17.23 -9.73
N ARG A 150 5.51 -18.28 -10.57
CA ARG A 150 6.30 -19.51 -10.38
C ARG A 150 7.81 -19.28 -10.49
N ARG A 151 8.25 -18.44 -11.44
CA ARG A 151 9.67 -18.04 -11.55
C ARG A 151 10.14 -17.23 -10.35
N ASP A 152 9.34 -16.26 -9.91
CA ASP A 152 9.64 -15.49 -8.69
C ASP A 152 9.77 -16.37 -7.44
N LEU A 153 9.05 -17.50 -7.37
CA LEU A 153 9.19 -18.47 -6.29
C LEU A 153 10.47 -19.29 -6.42
N MET A 154 10.83 -19.75 -7.63
CA MET A 154 12.06 -20.51 -7.86
C MET A 154 13.34 -19.70 -7.57
N GLU A 155 13.31 -18.39 -7.82
CA GLU A 155 14.45 -17.50 -7.50
C GLU A 155 14.55 -17.15 -6.01
N LYS A 156 13.50 -17.45 -5.22
CA LYS A 156 13.41 -17.13 -3.78
C LYS A 156 13.61 -18.32 -2.84
N VAL A 157 13.40 -19.53 -3.33
CA VAL A 157 13.64 -20.80 -2.60
C VAL A 157 15.08 -21.23 -2.84
#